data_AF-A0A968M174-F1
#
_entry.id   AF-A0A968M174-F1
#
_cell.length_a   1.000
_cell.length_b   1.000
_cell.length_c   1.000
_cell.angle_alpha   90.00
_cell.angle_beta   90.00
_cell.angle_gamma   90.00
#
_symmetry.space_group_name_H-M   'P 1'
#
loop_
_entity.id
_entity.type
_entity.pdbx_description
1 polymer ?
#
loop_
_entity_poly.entity_id
_entity_poly.type
_entity_poly.pdbx_seq_one_letter_code
_entity_poly.pdbx_strand_id
1 'polypeptide(L)'
;MRVRPRTTVILAMTADGKIADRERSPARFSSATDKAHLEKQISLVDGVLFGAGTLRAYETTFPISNPDLLSAREQLQQPSQPVHIVCSASARLDPQWRFFSQPVPRWLLTVTTGVQFWQGKAFFGGDGETKEQGDKGTRDKGQGDKGQGDKDSIAF
;
A
#
# COMPACT_ATOMS: atom_id res chain seq x y z
N MET A 1 15.12 -24.95 -7.49
CA MET A 1 13.88 -24.42 -8.13
C MET A 1 13.66 -23.01 -7.60
N ARG A 2 13.52 -21.99 -8.46
CA ARG A 2 13.11 -20.65 -7.98
C ARG A 2 11.60 -20.63 -7.81
N VAL A 3 11.13 -20.61 -6.57
CA VAL A 3 9.72 -20.41 -6.25
C VAL A 3 9.36 -18.97 -6.61
N ARG A 4 8.31 -18.77 -7.40
CA ARG A 4 7.76 -17.46 -7.74
C ARG A 4 6.41 -17.31 -7.03
N PRO A 5 6.05 -16.11 -6.54
CA PRO A 5 4.71 -15.88 -6.02
C PRO A 5 3.66 -16.16 -7.10
N ARG A 6 2.51 -16.70 -6.71
CA ARG A 6 1.32 -16.73 -7.58
C ARG A 6 0.79 -15.29 -7.68
N THR A 7 0.53 -14.82 -8.90
CA THR A 7 0.06 -13.46 -9.14
C THR A 7 -1.28 -13.47 -9.86
N THR A 8 -2.20 -12.65 -9.36
CA THR A 8 -3.49 -12.36 -9.98
C THR A 8 -3.55 -10.86 -10.26
N VAL A 9 -4.07 -10.48 -11.42
CA VAL A 9 -4.30 -9.08 -11.78
C VAL A 9 -5.80 -8.83 -11.74
N ILE A 10 -6.23 -7.78 -11.05
CA ILE A 10 -7.63 -7.35 -10.94
C ILE A 10 -7.73 -5.98 -11.61
N LEU A 11 -8.64 -5.85 -12.56
CA LEU A 11 -8.82 -4.65 -13.36
C LEU A 11 -10.29 -4.25 -13.36
N ALA A 12 -10.55 -3.01 -12.99
CA ALA A 12 -11.77 -2.31 -13.37
C ALA A 12 -11.43 -1.45 -14.59
N MET A 13 -12.21 -1.57 -15.66
CA MET A 13 -11.99 -0.82 -16.90
C MET A 13 -13.32 -0.43 -17.54
N THR A 14 -13.30 0.65 -18.31
CA THR A 14 -14.40 1.03 -19.19
C THR A 14 -14.61 -0.02 -20.29
N ALA A 15 -15.75 0.04 -20.98
CA ALA A 15 -16.07 -0.87 -22.09
C ALA A 15 -15.05 -0.81 -23.24
N ASP A 16 -14.37 0.32 -23.43
CA ASP A 16 -13.28 0.50 -24.40
C ASP A 16 -11.88 0.17 -23.85
N GLY A 17 -11.81 -0.47 -22.66
CA GLY A 17 -10.57 -1.01 -22.10
C GLY A 17 -9.67 0.01 -21.40
N LYS A 18 -10.21 1.15 -20.95
CA LYS A 18 -9.43 2.19 -20.27
C LYS A 18 -9.53 2.04 -18.76
N ILE A 19 -8.37 2.16 -18.10
CA ILE A 19 -8.24 2.09 -16.63
C ILE A 19 -8.08 3.48 -15.99
N ALA A 20 -7.96 4.52 -16.80
CA ALA A 20 -7.82 5.91 -16.36
C ALA A 20 -8.24 6.86 -17.49
N ASP A 21 -8.57 8.10 -17.14
CA ASP A 21 -8.76 9.18 -18.09
C ASP A 21 -7.40 9.70 -18.63
N ARG A 22 -7.46 10.70 -19.52
CA ARG A 22 -6.26 11.31 -20.11
C ARG A 22 -5.37 11.99 -19.07
N GLU A 23 -5.98 12.58 -18.05
CA GLU A 23 -5.31 13.31 -16.97
C GLU A 23 -4.77 12.39 -15.87
N ARG A 24 -5.05 11.08 -15.95
CA ARG A 24 -4.72 10.06 -14.95
C ARG A 24 -5.30 10.38 -13.58
N SER A 25 -6.50 10.96 -13.57
CA SER A 25 -7.28 11.20 -12.35
C SER A 25 -7.64 9.88 -11.69
N PRO A 26 -7.93 9.88 -10.37
CA PRO A 26 -8.63 8.79 -9.72
C PRO A 26 -9.83 8.30 -10.55
N ALA A 27 -9.87 7.02 -10.87
CA ALA A 27 -11.03 6.39 -11.48
C ALA A 27 -12.26 6.59 -10.59
N ARG A 28 -13.40 6.89 -11.23
CA ARG A 28 -14.69 7.15 -10.57
C ARG A 28 -15.81 6.22 -11.05
N PHE A 29 -15.47 5.18 -11.80
CA PHE A 29 -16.44 4.32 -12.46
C PHE A 29 -16.71 3.00 -11.74
N SER A 30 -16.02 2.68 -10.63
CA SER A 30 -16.30 1.46 -9.89
C SER A 30 -17.42 1.64 -8.87
N SER A 31 -18.30 0.65 -8.82
CA SER A 31 -19.45 0.59 -7.94
C SER A 31 -19.07 0.15 -6.51
N ALA A 32 -20.03 0.22 -5.58
CA ALA A 32 -19.86 -0.36 -4.25
C ALA A 32 -19.61 -1.88 -4.30
N THR A 33 -20.24 -2.58 -5.25
CA THR A 33 -20.05 -4.02 -5.46
C THR A 33 -18.63 -4.32 -5.96
N ASP A 34 -18.09 -3.51 -6.85
CA ASP A 34 -16.70 -3.67 -7.35
C ASP A 34 -15.69 -3.47 -6.22
N LYS A 35 -15.93 -2.48 -5.35
CA LYS A 35 -15.10 -2.22 -4.17
C LYS A 35 -15.15 -3.38 -3.17
N ALA A 36 -16.34 -3.89 -2.86
CA ALA A 36 -16.50 -5.04 -1.98
C ALA A 36 -15.82 -6.30 -2.58
N HIS A 37 -15.89 -6.48 -3.90
CA HIS A 37 -15.19 -7.54 -4.58
C HIS A 37 -13.67 -7.38 -4.46
N LEU A 38 -13.14 -6.18 -4.73
CA LEU A 38 -11.70 -5.88 -4.60
C LEU A 38 -11.21 -6.14 -3.17
N GLU A 39 -11.94 -5.67 -2.16
CA GLU A 39 -11.60 -5.88 -0.76
C GLU A 39 -11.53 -7.37 -0.40
N LYS A 40 -12.51 -8.15 -0.87
CA LYS A 40 -12.50 -9.61 -0.73
C LYS A 40 -11.31 -10.26 -1.41
N GLN A 41 -10.87 -9.77 -2.58
CA GLN A 41 -9.68 -10.31 -3.22
C GLN A 41 -8.40 -9.95 -2.43
N ILE A 42 -8.31 -8.73 -1.90
CA ILE A 42 -7.20 -8.29 -1.05
C ILE A 42 -7.12 -9.16 0.22
N SER A 43 -8.25 -9.56 0.80
CA SER A 43 -8.24 -10.41 1.99
C SER A 43 -7.71 -11.82 1.76
N LEU A 44 -7.57 -12.26 0.50
CA LEU A 44 -7.11 -13.62 0.15
C LEU A 44 -5.61 -13.69 -0.18
N VAL A 45 -4.91 -12.56 -0.25
CA VAL A 45 -3.50 -12.51 -0.67
C VAL A 45 -2.56 -12.18 0.48
N ASP A 46 -1.28 -12.44 0.27
CA ASP A 46 -0.20 -12.05 1.19
C ASP A 46 0.29 -10.62 0.93
N GLY A 47 0.15 -10.13 -0.31
CA GLY A 47 0.61 -8.81 -0.71
C GLY A 47 -0.16 -8.23 -1.91
N VAL A 48 -0.28 -6.92 -1.92
CA VAL A 48 -0.91 -6.11 -2.98
C VAL A 48 0.18 -5.27 -3.64
N LEU A 49 0.33 -5.37 -4.96
CA LEU A 49 1.31 -4.60 -5.73
C LEU A 49 0.60 -3.54 -6.58
N PHE A 50 1.06 -2.29 -6.50
CA PHE A 50 0.57 -1.20 -7.36
C PHE A 50 1.68 -0.21 -7.72
N GLY A 51 1.49 0.49 -8.84
CA GLY A 51 2.46 1.44 -9.35
C GLY A 51 2.41 2.79 -8.62
N ALA A 52 3.54 3.48 -8.59
CA ALA A 52 3.60 4.85 -8.08
C ALA A 52 2.73 5.85 -8.86
N GLY A 53 2.32 5.54 -10.10
CA GLY A 53 1.33 6.33 -10.84
C GLY A 53 -0.04 6.30 -10.16
N THR A 54 -0.52 5.11 -9.82
CA THR A 54 -1.74 4.91 -9.02
C THR A 54 -1.60 5.63 -7.67
N LEU A 55 -0.47 5.44 -6.97
CA LEU A 55 -0.29 6.12 -5.69
C LEU A 55 -0.32 7.65 -5.80
N ARG A 56 0.23 8.24 -6.87
CA ARG A 56 0.15 9.70 -7.09
C ARG A 56 -1.26 10.19 -7.38
N ALA A 57 -2.04 9.41 -8.13
CA ALA A 57 -3.41 9.79 -8.44
C ALA A 57 -4.29 9.76 -7.18
N TYR A 58 -4.16 8.71 -6.37
CA TYR A 58 -5.07 8.44 -5.25
C TYR A 58 -4.54 8.84 -3.88
N GLU A 59 -3.23 9.00 -3.73
CA GLU A 59 -2.52 9.35 -2.48
C GLU A 59 -2.76 8.38 -1.32
N THR A 60 -3.36 7.22 -1.59
CA THR A 60 -3.84 6.26 -0.58
C THR A 60 -3.75 4.83 -1.14
N THR A 61 -4.13 3.85 -0.32
CA THR A 61 -4.31 2.45 -0.73
C THR A 61 -5.61 1.89 -0.16
N PHE A 62 -6.02 0.69 -0.58
CA PHE A 62 -7.27 0.05 -0.16
C PHE A 62 -7.03 -1.00 0.95
N PRO A 63 -7.19 -0.64 2.23
CA PRO A 63 -7.06 -1.61 3.31
C PRO A 63 -8.31 -2.49 3.39
N ILE A 64 -8.18 -3.62 4.08
CA ILE A 64 -9.34 -4.41 4.50
C ILE A 64 -9.98 -3.69 5.69
N SER A 65 -11.22 -3.28 5.52
CA SER A 65 -12.07 -2.61 6.50
C SER A 65 -13.22 -3.50 6.99
N ASN A 66 -13.65 -4.46 6.17
CA ASN A 66 -14.73 -5.38 6.48
C ASN A 66 -14.32 -6.31 7.65
N PRO A 67 -15.05 -6.29 8.79
CA PRO A 67 -14.70 -7.06 9.98
C PRO A 67 -14.73 -8.57 9.76
N ASP A 68 -15.60 -9.08 8.89
CA ASP A 68 -15.69 -10.51 8.58
C ASP A 68 -14.45 -10.98 7.83
N LEU A 69 -13.93 -10.15 6.91
CA LEU A 69 -12.70 -10.44 6.18
C LEU A 69 -11.46 -10.38 7.10
N LEU A 70 -11.44 -9.45 8.05
CA LEU A 70 -10.39 -9.38 9.06
C LEU A 70 -10.40 -10.60 9.97
N SER A 71 -11.59 -11.01 10.45
CA SER A 71 -11.75 -12.20 11.29
C SER A 71 -11.35 -13.48 10.55
N ALA A 72 -11.70 -13.60 9.27
CA ALA A 72 -11.28 -14.74 8.45
C ALA A 72 -9.75 -14.87 8.33
N ARG A 73 -9.03 -13.74 8.19
CA ARG A 73 -7.57 -13.74 8.18
C ARG A 73 -6.97 -14.11 9.52
N GLU A 74 -7.54 -13.62 10.61
CA GLU A 74 -7.12 -13.96 11.98
C GLU A 74 -7.28 -15.46 12.26
N GLN A 75 -8.40 -16.06 11.85
CA GLN A 75 -8.63 -17.50 11.96
C GLN A 75 -7.58 -18.34 11.21
N LEU A 76 -7.03 -17.80 10.11
CA LEU A 76 -5.94 -18.40 9.34
C LEU A 76 -4.54 -18.02 9.85
N GLN A 77 -4.44 -17.34 11.00
CA GLN A 77 -3.19 -16.83 11.58
C GLN A 77 -2.40 -15.90 10.65
N GLN A 78 -3.10 -15.20 9.76
CA GLN A 78 -2.51 -14.22 8.85
C GLN A 78 -2.50 -12.81 9.47
N PRO A 79 -1.57 -11.93 9.06
CA PRO A 79 -1.65 -10.52 9.40
C PRO A 79 -2.99 -9.93 8.94
N SER A 80 -3.57 -9.04 9.76
CA SER A 80 -4.88 -8.40 9.49
C SER A 80 -4.90 -7.67 8.14
N GLN A 81 -3.76 -7.15 7.71
CA GLN A 81 -3.57 -6.52 6.40
C GLN A 81 -2.46 -7.24 5.63
N PRO A 82 -2.62 -7.50 4.32
CA PRO A 82 -1.52 -7.92 3.46
C PRO A 82 -0.48 -6.80 3.33
N VAL A 83 0.72 -7.12 2.83
CA VAL A 83 1.73 -6.08 2.55
C VAL A 83 1.35 -5.26 1.31
N HIS A 84 1.35 -3.93 1.42
CA HIS A 84 1.11 -3.01 0.31
C HIS A 84 2.45 -2.60 -0.30
N ILE A 85 2.72 -3.12 -1.50
CA ILE A 85 3.98 -2.96 -2.22
C ILE A 85 3.80 -1.88 -3.29
N VAL A 86 4.54 -0.79 -3.16
CA VAL A 86 4.60 0.26 -4.19
C VAL A 86 5.76 -0.04 -5.12
N CYS A 87 5.52 -0.12 -6.42
CA CYS A 87 6.58 -0.22 -7.43
C CYS A 87 6.90 1.16 -8.02
N SER A 88 8.14 1.62 -7.86
CA SER A 88 8.59 2.93 -8.33
C SER A 88 10.07 2.93 -8.69
N ALA A 89 10.41 3.15 -9.96
CA ALA A 89 11.81 3.32 -10.35
C ALA A 89 12.43 4.60 -9.76
N SER A 90 11.68 5.70 -9.64
CA SER A 90 12.21 6.97 -9.13
C SER A 90 12.23 7.06 -7.61
N ALA A 91 11.44 6.23 -6.92
CA ALA A 91 11.18 6.31 -5.48
C ALA A 91 10.65 7.68 -4.97
N ARG A 92 10.39 8.65 -5.84
CA ARG A 92 9.87 9.98 -5.47
C ARG A 92 8.38 9.89 -5.13
N LEU A 93 8.09 9.73 -3.84
CA LEU A 93 6.76 9.66 -3.25
C LEU A 93 6.67 10.72 -2.14
N ASP A 94 5.51 11.36 -2.01
CA ASP A 94 5.32 12.37 -0.98
C ASP A 94 4.97 11.68 0.35
N PRO A 95 5.80 11.83 1.40
CA PRO A 95 5.54 11.22 2.70
C PRO A 95 4.29 11.77 3.40
N GLN A 96 3.72 12.89 2.92
CA GLN A 96 2.50 13.48 3.46
C GLN A 96 1.22 12.82 2.94
N TRP A 97 1.31 11.95 1.92
CA TRP A 97 0.15 11.22 1.40
C TRP A 97 -0.49 10.32 2.46
N ARG A 98 -1.83 10.20 2.41
CA ARG A 98 -2.62 9.34 3.31
C ARG A 98 -2.11 7.89 3.33
N PHE A 99 -1.56 7.42 2.21
CA PHE A 99 -0.90 6.13 2.14
C PHE A 99 0.05 5.87 3.29
N PHE A 100 0.83 6.86 3.76
CA PHE A 100 1.82 6.71 4.83
C PHE A 100 1.24 6.77 6.25
N SER A 101 -0.02 7.18 6.42
CA SER A 101 -0.71 7.19 7.72
C SER A 101 -1.62 5.99 7.96
N GLN A 102 -2.00 5.24 6.92
CA GLN A 102 -2.85 4.04 7.04
C GLN A 102 -2.22 2.90 7.87
N PRO A 103 -2.98 2.07 8.60
CA PRO A 103 -2.40 0.99 9.40
C PRO A 103 -2.12 -0.27 8.57
N VAL A 104 -1.29 -0.16 7.52
CA VAL A 104 -0.92 -1.28 6.63
C VAL A 104 0.60 -1.49 6.61
N PRO A 105 1.10 -2.73 6.52
CA PRO A 105 2.51 -2.98 6.25
C PRO A 105 2.84 -2.53 4.81
N ARG A 106 4.02 -1.92 4.62
CA ARG A 106 4.36 -1.25 3.35
C ARG A 106 5.76 -1.59 2.90
N TRP A 107 5.90 -1.99 1.63
CA TRP A 107 7.18 -2.16 0.95
C TRP A 107 7.31 -1.24 -0.25
N LEU A 108 8.55 -0.88 -0.58
CA LEU A 108 8.89 -0.16 -1.80
C LEU A 108 9.77 -1.06 -2.67
N LEU A 109 9.26 -1.44 -3.84
CA LEU A 109 10.05 -2.07 -4.89
C LEU A 109 10.63 -0.98 -5.78
N THR A 110 11.95 -0.79 -5.72
CA THR A 110 12.66 0.25 -6.44
C THR A 110 14.06 -0.21 -6.88
N VAL A 111 14.75 0.62 -7.65
CA VAL A 111 16.16 0.40 -8.02
C VAL A 111 17.07 0.91 -6.89
N THR A 112 18.34 0.52 -6.91
CA THR A 112 19.32 0.85 -5.84
C THR A 112 19.37 2.33 -5.48
N THR A 113 19.31 3.22 -6.49
CA THR A 113 19.31 4.68 -6.26
C THR A 113 18.05 5.17 -5.53
N GLY A 114 16.91 4.49 -5.72
CA GLY A 114 15.67 4.77 -5.01
C GLY A 114 15.71 4.33 -3.55
N VAL A 115 16.42 3.24 -3.23
CA VAL A 115 16.64 2.80 -1.84
C VAL A 115 17.37 3.87 -1.05
N GLN A 116 18.44 4.46 -1.62
CA GLN A 116 19.23 5.52 -0.99
C GLN A 116 18.37 6.74 -0.58
N PHE A 117 17.35 7.09 -1.34
CA PHE A 117 16.45 8.21 -1.01
C PHE A 117 15.60 7.97 0.25
N TRP A 118 15.32 6.71 0.58
CA TRP A 118 14.51 6.31 1.73
C TRP A 118 15.32 5.72 2.88
N GLN A 119 16.65 5.58 2.75
CA GLN A 119 17.51 5.18 3.86
C GLN A 119 17.34 6.14 5.04
N GLY A 120 17.21 5.57 6.24
CA GLY A 120 17.00 6.33 7.48
C GLY A 120 15.59 6.91 7.68
N LYS A 121 14.65 6.69 6.75
CA LYS A 121 13.26 7.15 6.89
C LYS A 121 12.32 5.97 7.18
N ALA A 122 11.58 6.03 8.29
CA ALA A 122 10.72 4.94 8.77
C ALA A 122 9.35 4.85 8.06
N PHE A 123 9.31 4.94 6.72
CA PHE A 123 8.06 4.89 5.93
C PHE A 123 7.80 3.55 5.24
N PHE A 124 8.86 2.79 4.97
CA PHE A 124 8.78 1.46 4.40
C PHE A 124 9.48 0.48 5.35
N GLY A 125 8.80 -0.60 5.70
CA GLY A 125 9.31 -1.60 6.63
C GLY A 125 9.72 -2.83 5.87
N GLY A 126 11.01 -3.02 5.69
CA GLY A 126 11.60 -4.22 5.11
C GLY A 126 13.09 -4.16 5.36
N ASP A 127 13.67 -5.28 5.77
CA ASP A 127 15.09 -5.41 6.03
C ASP A 127 15.83 -5.19 4.70
N GLY A 128 16.14 -3.95 4.38
CA GLY A 128 17.24 -3.64 3.50
C GLY A 128 18.49 -4.10 4.23
N GLU A 129 18.81 -5.40 4.15
CA GLU A 129 20.12 -5.92 4.54
C GLU A 129 21.17 -5.24 3.68
N THR A 130 21.63 -4.09 4.16
CA THR A 130 22.96 -3.57 3.92
C THR A 130 23.65 -3.77 5.26
N LYS A 131 24.37 -4.89 5.41
CA LYS A 131 25.18 -5.14 6.61
C LYS A 131 26.36 -4.18 6.59
N GLU A 132 26.22 -3.06 7.28
CA GLU A 132 27.35 -2.39 7.90
C GLU A 132 27.13 -2.34 9.41
N GLN A 133 28.17 -2.79 10.10
CA GLN A 133 28.22 -3.14 11.52
C GLN A 133 28.66 -1.90 12.30
N GLY A 134 27.88 -1.45 13.29
CA GLY A 134 28.31 -0.34 14.17
C GLY A 134 27.24 0.23 15.11
N ASP A 135 27.14 -0.39 16.29
CA ASP A 135 26.91 0.12 17.67
C ASP A 135 25.82 1.16 18.05
N LYS A 136 25.33 0.98 19.29
CA LYS A 136 24.10 1.43 19.96
C LYS A 136 24.01 2.91 20.38
N GLY A 137 22.78 3.42 20.56
CA GLY A 137 22.49 4.56 21.43
C GLY A 137 20.99 4.93 21.54
N THR A 138 20.44 4.84 22.76
CA THR A 138 19.01 4.94 23.16
C THR A 138 18.55 6.37 23.50
N ARG A 139 17.27 6.74 23.22
CA ARG A 139 16.22 7.30 24.16
C ARG A 139 15.15 8.22 23.49
N ASP A 140 13.87 7.82 23.67
CA ASP A 140 12.66 8.55 24.19
C ASP A 140 12.58 10.09 24.04
N LYS A 141 11.47 10.81 23.75
CA LYS A 141 10.01 10.68 23.95
C LYS A 141 9.32 11.90 23.28
N GLY A 142 8.01 11.88 22.98
CA GLY A 142 7.25 13.14 22.81
C GLY A 142 5.98 13.10 21.96
N GLN A 143 4.85 13.44 22.59
CA GLN A 143 3.46 13.24 22.17
C GLN A 143 2.82 14.52 21.59
N GLY A 144 1.80 14.41 20.72
CA GLY A 144 1.03 15.55 20.25
C GLY A 144 -0.20 15.17 19.41
N ASP A 145 -1.38 15.37 20.00
CA ASP A 145 -2.73 15.19 19.49
C ASP A 145 -3.15 16.26 18.47
N LYS A 146 -4.00 15.89 17.49
CA LYS A 146 -5.22 16.63 17.09
C LYS A 146 -5.94 15.93 15.94
N GLY A 147 -7.24 15.71 16.14
CA GLY A 147 -8.14 15.03 15.23
C GLY A 147 -8.42 15.74 13.91
N GLN A 148 -9.05 15.01 12.99
CA GLN A 148 -9.62 15.58 11.78
C GLN A 148 -10.82 14.76 11.31
N GLY A 149 -11.83 15.50 10.87
CA GLY A 149 -13.12 15.05 10.40
C GLY A 149 -13.10 14.06 9.25
N ASP A 150 -14.19 13.33 9.24
CA ASP A 150 -14.62 12.29 8.32
C ASP A 150 -14.65 12.76 6.85
N LYS A 151 -13.90 12.05 6.00
CA LYS A 151 -13.94 12.10 4.54
C LYS A 151 -13.77 10.68 4.01
N ASP A 152 -14.64 9.78 4.46
CA ASP A 152 -14.65 8.36 4.10
C ASP A 152 -15.22 8.09 2.71
N SER A 153 -14.48 8.45 1.65
CA SER A 153 -14.81 7.97 0.30
C SER A 153 -13.56 7.86 -0.57
N ILE A 154 -12.88 6.71 -0.53
CA ILE A 154 -11.91 6.37 -1.58
C ILE A 154 -12.70 5.76 -2.74
N ALA A 155 -12.62 6.41 -3.91
CA ALA A 155 -12.97 5.77 -5.16
C ALA A 155 -11.83 4.79 -5.49
N PHE A 156 -12.15 3.51 -5.61
CA PHE A 156 -11.52 2.64 -6.59
C PHE A 156 -12.50 2.56 -7.75
#